data_AF-A0A6B3HP80-F1
#
_entry.id   AF-A0A6B3HP80-F1
#
_cell.length_a   1.000
_cell.length_b   1.000
_cell.length_c   1.000
_cell.angle_alpha   90.00
_cell.angle_beta   90.00
_cell.angle_gamma   90.00
#
_symmetry.space_group_name_H-M   'P 1'
#
loop_
_entity.id
_entity.type
_entity.pdbx_description
1 polymer ?
#
loop_
_entity_poly.entity_id
_entity_poly.type
_entity_poly.pdbx_seq_one_letter_code
_entity_poly.pdbx_strand_id
1 'polypeptide(L)' 'LGLHAKHQLGTPVPSSLCGGSLKDSLGPVTEVGFNALSNRLGYAMTNTQTLTERQRPAGTNNLFVAWETLTHANNPA' A
#
# COMPACT_ATOMS: atom_id res chain seq x y z
N LEU A 1 5.51 3.26 4.13
CA LEU A 1 4.15 2.87 3.71
C LEU A 1 3.17 2.68 4.88
N GLY A 2 3.58 2.07 6.01
CA GLY A 2 2.67 1.78 7.14
C GLY A 2 1.88 2.97 7.71
N LEU A 3 2.47 4.17 7.80
CA LEU A 3 1.76 5.39 8.23
C LEU A 3 0.61 5.74 7.27
N HIS A 4 0.90 5.84 5.98
CA HIS A 4 -0.10 6.19 4.97
C HIS A 4 -1.22 5.14 4.91
N ALA A 5 -0.86 3.85 4.94
CA ALA A 5 -1.83 2.76 4.93
C ALA A 5 -2.76 2.79 6.16
N LYS A 6 -2.22 3.08 7.35
CA LYS A 6 -3.01 3.23 8.59
C LYS A 6 -4.15 4.25 8.44
N HIS A 7 -3.87 5.40 7.85
CA HIS A 7 -4.86 6.46 7.69
C HIS A 7 -5.82 6.18 6.53
N GLN A 8 -5.36 5.57 5.44
CA GLN A 8 -6.25 5.12 4.36
C GLN A 8 -7.16 3.95 4.75
N LEU A 9 -6.77 3.16 5.76
CA LEU A 9 -7.63 2.16 6.40
C LEU A 9 -8.68 2.78 7.35
N GLY A 10 -8.66 4.10 7.54
CA GLY A 10 -9.69 4.83 8.28
C GLY A 10 -9.27 5.30 9.67
N THR A 11 -8.00 5.15 10.07
CA THR A 11 -7.55 5.77 11.33
C THR A 11 -7.56 7.30 11.17
N PRO A 12 -8.20 8.06 12.08
CA PRO A 12 -8.23 9.51 12.02
C PRO A 12 -6.82 10.11 11.89
N VAL A 13 -6.68 11.12 11.05
CA VAL A 13 -5.42 11.85 10.89
C VAL A 13 -5.32 12.87 12.02
N PRO A 14 -4.20 12.90 12.78
CA PRO A 14 -4.03 13.91 13.81
C PRO A 14 -3.90 15.30 13.18
N SER A 15 -4.30 16.35 13.88
CA SER A 15 -4.20 17.75 13.39
C SER A 15 -2.77 18.17 13.04
N SER A 16 -1.76 17.56 13.65
CA SER A 16 -0.34 17.76 13.33
C SER A 16 0.08 17.22 11.97
N LEU A 17 -0.73 16.35 11.36
CA LEU A 17 -0.50 15.77 10.04
C LEU A 17 -1.57 16.29 9.08
N CYS A 18 -1.17 17.08 8.09
CA CYS A 18 -2.08 17.62 7.07
C CYS A 18 -3.31 18.38 7.63
N GLY A 19 -3.22 18.95 8.83
CA GLY A 19 -4.36 19.61 9.48
C GLY A 19 -5.51 18.66 9.86
N GLY A 20 -5.25 17.35 9.95
CA GLY A 20 -6.24 16.33 10.31
C GLY A 20 -7.09 15.81 9.15
N SER A 21 -6.77 16.17 7.91
CA SER A 21 -7.49 15.71 6.72
C SER A 21 -6.54 15.30 5.60
N LEU A 22 -6.87 14.22 4.89
CA LEU A 22 -6.16 13.82 3.67
C LEU A 22 -6.92 14.36 2.46
N LYS A 23 -6.16 14.85 1.47
CA LYS A 23 -6.72 15.32 0.20
C LYS A 23 -6.87 14.21 -0.84
N ASP A 24 -6.14 13.11 -0.66
CA ASP A 24 -6.05 12.03 -1.63
C ASP A 24 -5.76 10.68 -0.94
N SER A 25 -5.78 9.62 -1.73
CA SER A 25 -5.48 8.25 -1.33
C SER A 25 -4.23 7.73 -2.04
N LEU A 26 -3.65 6.62 -1.56
CA LEU A 26 -2.45 6.04 -2.17
C LEU A 26 -2.71 5.42 -3.55
N GLY A 27 -3.96 5.14 -3.93
CA GLY A 27 -4.25 4.34 -5.12
C GLY A 27 -3.57 2.95 -5.06
N PRO A 28 -3.12 2.39 -6.21
CA PRO A 28 -2.59 1.02 -6.30
C PRO A 28 -1.10 0.88 -5.95
N VAL A 29 -0.45 1.92 -5.42
CA VAL A 29 1.03 1.98 -5.27
C VAL A 29 1.61 1.08 -4.19
N THR A 30 0.78 0.41 -3.39
CA THR A 30 1.23 -0.33 -2.21
C THR A 30 1.83 -1.71 -2.56
N GLU A 31 1.42 -2.31 -3.67
CA GLU A 31 1.78 -3.69 -4.06
C GLU A 31 3.30 -3.88 -4.21
N VAL A 32 3.96 -3.04 -5.01
CA VAL A 32 5.42 -3.13 -5.26
C VAL A 32 6.22 -2.95 -3.97
N GLY A 33 5.83 -1.97 -3.15
CA GLY A 33 6.49 -1.70 -1.88
C GLY A 33 6.27 -2.81 -0.85
N PHE A 34 5.06 -3.38 -0.80
CA PHE A 34 4.74 -4.50 0.08
C PHE A 34 5.51 -5.77 -0.33
N ASN A 35 5.55 -6.08 -1.62
CA ASN A 35 6.33 -7.21 -2.12
C ASN A 35 7.82 -7.10 -1.74
N ALA A 36 8.44 -5.95 -2.01
CA ALA A 36 9.86 -5.78 -1.74
C ALA A 36 10.20 -5.83 -0.25
N LEU A 37 9.43 -5.16 0.60
CA LEU A 37 9.77 -5.00 2.01
C LEU A 37 9.26 -6.16 2.88
N SER A 38 8.04 -6.65 2.64
CA SER A 38 7.47 -7.75 3.41
C SER A 38 7.95 -9.10 2.91
N ASN A 39 7.77 -9.38 1.62
CA ASN A 39 8.04 -10.72 1.10
C ASN A 39 9.53 -10.99 0.96
N ARG A 40 10.29 -10.06 0.37
CA ARG A 40 11.73 -10.25 0.15
C ARG A 40 12.60 -9.89 1.36
N LEU A 41 12.23 -8.86 2.12
CA LEU A 41 13.05 -8.34 3.23
C LEU A 41 12.50 -8.68 4.64
N GLY A 42 11.33 -9.33 4.74
CA GLY A 42 10.81 -9.84 6.00
C GLY A 42 10.23 -8.79 6.97
N TYR A 43 9.94 -7.57 6.53
CA TYR A 43 9.29 -6.56 7.37
C TYR A 43 7.79 -6.82 7.51
N ALA A 44 7.26 -6.86 8.74
CA ALA A 44 5.87 -7.24 9.00
C ALA A 44 4.80 -6.41 8.26
N MET A 45 5.04 -5.10 8.04
CA MET A 45 4.21 -4.20 7.22
C MET A 45 2.67 -4.30 7.38
N THR A 46 2.14 -4.67 8.54
CA THR A 46 0.73 -5.11 8.75
C THR A 46 -0.33 -4.22 8.10
N ASN A 47 -0.32 -2.90 8.35
CA ASN A 47 -1.31 -1.99 7.73
C ASN A 47 -1.18 -1.93 6.19
N THR A 48 0.04 -2.06 5.68
CA THR A 48 0.28 -2.05 4.23
C THR A 48 -0.24 -3.35 3.62
N GLN A 49 0.05 -4.51 4.23
CA GLN A 49 -0.50 -5.79 3.81
C GLN A 49 -2.03 -5.74 3.69
N THR A 50 -2.70 -5.31 4.77
CA THR A 50 -4.16 -5.20 4.80
C THR A 50 -4.69 -4.30 3.69
N LEU A 51 -4.06 -3.15 3.45
CA LEU A 51 -4.48 -2.24 2.40
C LEU A 51 -4.24 -2.83 1.00
N THR A 52 -3.06 -3.41 0.76
CA THR A 52 -2.67 -4.02 -0.52
C THR A 52 -3.62 -5.15 -0.88
N GLU A 53 -3.86 -6.09 0.03
CA GLU A 53 -4.75 -7.23 -0.21
C GLU A 53 -6.20 -6.79 -0.47
N ARG A 54 -6.70 -5.79 0.26
CA ARG A 54 -8.05 -5.22 0.05
C ARG A 54 -8.22 -4.56 -1.32
N GLN A 55 -7.13 -4.07 -1.91
CA GLN A 55 -7.15 -3.38 -3.20
C GLN A 55 -7.01 -4.32 -4.40
N ARG A 56 -6.75 -5.62 -4.17
CA ARG A 56 -6.59 -6.59 -5.25
C ARG A 56 -7.95 -6.95 -5.90
N PRO A 57 -8.01 -7.12 -7.24
CA PRO A 57 -6.95 -6.81 -8.20
C PRO A 57 -6.77 -5.29 -8.34
N ALA A 58 -5.53 -4.82 -8.18
CA ALA A 58 -5.22 -3.41 -8.28
C ALA A 58 -5.02 -3.00 -9.75
N GLY A 59 -5.52 -1.81 -10.12
CA GLY A 59 -5.29 -1.23 -11.44
C GLY A 59 -3.94 -0.50 -11.56
N THR A 60 -3.80 0.31 -12.61
CA THR A 60 -2.66 1.22 -12.82
C THR A 60 -2.98 2.62 -12.33
N ASN A 61 -1.96 3.40 -11.97
CA ASN A 61 -2.06 4.85 -11.80
C ASN A 61 -1.61 5.65 -13.04
N ASN A 62 -1.31 4.96 -14.15
CA ASN A 62 -0.78 5.51 -15.40
C ASN A 62 0.55 6.29 -15.26
N LEU A 63 1.29 6.06 -14.16
CA LEU A 63 2.58 6.72 -13.91
C LEU A 63 3.69 5.69 -13.68
N PHE A 64 3.61 4.94 -12.58
CA PHE A 64 4.69 4.05 -12.12
C PHE A 64 4.21 2.68 -11.66
N VAL A 65 2.90 2.41 -11.74
CA VAL A 65 2.30 1.14 -11.38
C VAL A 65 1.66 0.55 -12.63
N ALA A 66 2.15 -0.58 -13.10
CA ALA A 66 1.51 -1.37 -14.15
C ALA A 66 0.70 -2.52 -13.52
N TRP A 67 -0.02 -3.27 -14.36
CA TRP A 67 -0.70 -4.49 -13.93
C TRP A 67 0.16 -5.72 -14.23
N GLU A 68 0.04 -6.74 -13.39
CA GLU A 68 0.55 -8.09 -13.64
C GLU A 68 -0.41 -9.09 -12.99
N THR A 69 -0.41 -10.34 -13.44
CA THR A 69 -1.14 -11.43 -12.76
C THR A 69 -0.57 -11.69 -11.37
N LEU A 70 -1.45 -11.96 -10.40
CA LEU A 70 -1.07 -12.23 -8.99
C LEU A 70 -0.22 -13.48 -8.78
N THR A 71 0.08 -14.25 -9.84
CA THR A 71 1.00 -15.39 -9.81
C THR A 71 2.39 -15.02 -9.30
N HIS A 72 2.81 -13.76 -9.45
CA HIS A 72 4.10 -13.25 -8.98
C HIS A 72 4.00 -12.37 -7.72
N ALA A 73 2.82 -12.24 -7.09
CA ALA A 73 2.61 -11.30 -6.00
C ALA A 73 3.48 -11.57 -4.75
N ASN A 74 3.90 -12.82 -4.53
CA ASN A 74 4.76 -13.18 -3.40
C ASN A 74 6.27 -13.10 -3.69
N ASN A 75 6.68 -13.06 -4.97
CA ASN A 75 8.06 -13.09 -5.47
C ASN A 75 9.18 -13.09 -4.39
N PRO A 76 9.56 -14.26 -3.85
CA PRO A 76 10.41 -14.35 -2.64
C PRO A 76 11.92 -14.21 -2.89
N ALA A 77 12.37 -14.00 -4.13
CA ALA A 77 13.77 -14.03 -4.53
C ALA A 77 14.21 -12.72 -5.20
#